data_AF-A0A4Y2RKQ7-F1
#
_entry.id   AF-A0A4Y2RKQ7-F1
#
_cell.length_a   1.000
_cell.length_b   1.000
_cell.length_c   1.000
_cell.angle_alpha   90.00
_cell.angle_beta   90.00
_cell.angle_gamma   90.00
#
_symmetry.space_group_name_H-M   'P 1'
#
loop_
_entity.id
_entity.type
_entity.pdbx_description
1 polymer ?
#
loop_
_entity_poly.entity_id
_entity_poly.type
_entity_poly.pdbx_seq_one_letter_code
_entity_poly.pdbx_strand_id
1 'polypeptide(L)'
;MPSEDKFQYLIQAITPGTRAASLIENFPPTAQNYPKAIELLKERFGREDLPVQVYVRELLKMEVNGEEMISLALSGFGCQGKVKTDVANSMRNDIPSASAIISATQERIKCVFCSNFHPSQDCGKATTMTREE
;
A
#
# COMPACT_ATOMS: atom_id res chain seq x y z
N MET A 1 -26.63 -29.47 22.29
CA MET A 1 -26.04 -30.78 21.98
C MET A 1 -25.40 -31.35 23.24
N PRO A 2 -25.88 -32.51 23.73
CA PRO A 2 -25.25 -33.28 24.81
C PRO A 2 -23.75 -33.49 24.58
N SER A 3 -22.97 -33.50 25.66
CA SER A 3 -21.50 -33.74 25.57
C SER A 3 -21.17 -35.13 25.04
N GLU A 4 -22.07 -36.10 25.22
CA GLU A 4 -21.97 -37.44 24.65
C GLU A 4 -21.94 -37.37 23.12
N ASP A 5 -22.95 -36.72 22.53
CA ASP A 5 -23.02 -36.54 21.08
C ASP A 5 -21.80 -35.79 20.56
N LYS A 6 -21.32 -34.75 21.26
CA LYS A 6 -20.09 -34.05 20.88
C LYS A 6 -18.86 -34.97 20.85
N PHE A 7 -18.77 -35.93 21.76
CA PHE A 7 -17.69 -36.93 21.75
C PHE A 7 -17.80 -37.85 20.54
N GLN A 8 -19.00 -38.32 20.21
CA GLN A 8 -19.23 -39.14 19.03
C GLN A 8 -18.85 -38.40 17.75
N TYR A 9 -19.22 -37.13 17.64
CA TYR A 9 -18.81 -36.28 16.52
C TYR A 9 -17.29 -36.09 16.48
N LEU A 10 -16.63 -35.93 17.62
CA LEU A 10 -15.17 -35.84 17.68
C LEU A 10 -14.50 -37.10 17.14
N ILE A 11 -14.99 -38.29 17.51
CA ILE A 11 -14.49 -39.58 16.98
C ILE A 11 -14.67 -39.63 15.46
N GLN A 12 -15.84 -39.25 14.96
CA GLN A 12 -16.13 -39.27 13.51
C GLN A 12 -15.32 -38.25 12.71
N ALA A 13 -15.03 -37.08 13.30
CA ALA A 13 -14.30 -36.02 12.64
C ALA A 13 -12.80 -36.32 12.52
N ILE A 14 -12.28 -37.27 13.30
CA ILE A 14 -10.86 -37.56 13.36
C ILE A 14 -10.50 -38.68 12.40
N THR A 15 -9.43 -38.44 11.64
CA THR A 15 -8.93 -39.42 10.69
C THR A 15 -8.32 -40.62 11.44
N PRO A 16 -8.79 -41.86 11.17
CA PRO A 16 -8.27 -43.06 11.83
C PRO A 16 -6.79 -43.28 11.50
N GLY A 17 -6.05 -43.86 12.44
CA GLY A 17 -4.60 -44.11 12.30
C GLY A 17 -3.69 -42.90 12.54
N THR A 18 -4.27 -41.73 12.90
CA THR A 18 -3.48 -40.57 13.30
C THR A 18 -3.10 -40.63 14.78
N ARG A 19 -2.04 -39.88 15.16
CA ARG A 19 -1.67 -39.72 16.58
C ARG A 19 -2.79 -39.13 17.43
N ALA A 20 -3.64 -38.28 16.85
CA ALA A 20 -4.81 -37.72 17.54
C ALA A 20 -5.88 -38.79 17.78
N ALA A 21 -6.13 -39.67 16.80
CA ALA A 21 -7.05 -40.81 16.95
C ALA A 21 -6.61 -41.74 18.09
N SER A 22 -5.33 -42.12 18.13
CA SER A 22 -4.81 -43.00 19.19
C SER A 22 -4.94 -42.43 20.60
N LEU A 23 -4.98 -41.11 20.77
CA LEU A 23 -5.22 -40.50 22.07
C LEU A 23 -6.67 -40.64 22.50
N ILE A 24 -7.61 -40.49 21.58
CA ILE A 24 -9.06 -40.51 21.84
C ILE A 24 -9.58 -41.94 21.98
N GLU A 25 -8.95 -42.90 21.33
CA GLU A 25 -9.27 -44.33 21.49
C GLU A 25 -9.06 -44.83 22.93
N ASN A 26 -8.18 -44.20 23.71
CA ASN A 26 -7.97 -44.55 25.13
C ASN A 26 -9.10 -44.08 26.06
N PHE A 27 -10.06 -43.36 25.51
CA PHE A 27 -11.05 -42.61 26.24
C PHE A 27 -12.44 -43.14 25.90
N PRO A 28 -13.20 -43.70 26.87
CA PRO A 28 -14.57 -44.11 26.60
C PRO A 28 -15.40 -42.87 26.22
N PRO A 29 -16.22 -42.96 25.16
CA PRO A 29 -17.08 -41.86 24.75
C PRO A 29 -18.17 -41.71 25.81
N THR A 30 -17.90 -40.78 26.72
CA THR A 30 -18.77 -40.43 27.84
C THR A 30 -18.77 -38.92 27.97
N ALA A 31 -19.92 -38.34 28.34
CA ALA A 31 -20.06 -36.91 28.56
C ALA A 31 -19.00 -36.29 29.51
N GLN A 32 -18.57 -37.04 30.54
CA GLN A 32 -17.56 -36.59 31.50
C GLN A 32 -16.14 -36.56 30.92
N ASN A 33 -15.88 -37.36 29.90
CA ASN A 33 -14.56 -37.58 29.36
C ASN A 33 -14.28 -36.72 28.11
N TYR A 34 -15.33 -36.19 27.48
CA TYR A 34 -15.24 -35.17 26.43
C TYR A 34 -14.31 -34.00 26.77
N PRO A 35 -14.48 -33.29 27.90
CA PRO A 35 -13.60 -32.16 28.23
C PRO A 35 -12.14 -32.58 28.38
N LYS A 36 -11.86 -33.75 28.96
CA LYS A 36 -10.50 -34.27 29.16
C LYS A 36 -9.82 -34.62 27.84
N ALA A 37 -10.56 -35.24 26.91
CA ALA A 37 -10.05 -35.55 25.58
C ALA A 37 -9.70 -34.27 24.80
N ILE A 38 -10.56 -33.25 24.86
CA ILE A 38 -10.30 -31.95 24.22
C ILE A 38 -9.09 -31.24 24.83
N GLU A 39 -8.96 -31.25 26.16
CA GLU A 39 -7.83 -30.65 26.86
C GLU A 39 -6.51 -31.30 26.42
N LEU A 40 -6.43 -32.63 26.38
CA LEU A 40 -5.25 -33.36 25.91
C LEU A 40 -4.93 -33.10 24.44
N LEU A 41 -5.96 -33.01 23.57
CA LEU A 41 -5.75 -32.66 22.17
C LEU A 41 -5.20 -31.25 22.01
N LYS A 42 -5.69 -30.29 22.80
CA LYS A 42 -5.18 -28.92 22.81
C LYS A 42 -3.76 -28.85 23.37
N GLU A 43 -3.46 -29.57 24.44
CA GLU A 43 -2.11 -29.61 25.01
C GLU A 43 -1.08 -30.17 24.01
N ARG A 44 -1.44 -31.23 23.27
CA ARG A 44 -0.50 -31.88 22.34
C ARG A 44 -0.45 -31.28 20.94
N PHE A 45 -1.57 -30.74 20.45
CA PHE A 45 -1.70 -30.27 19.07
C PHE A 45 -2.19 -28.83 18.94
N GLY A 46 -2.74 -28.25 20.01
CA GLY A 46 -3.08 -26.83 20.06
C GLY A 46 -1.82 -26.01 19.97
N ARG A 47 -1.68 -25.24 18.89
CA ARG A 47 -0.62 -24.24 18.77
C ARG A 47 -1.30 -22.87 18.78
N GLU A 48 -1.39 -22.28 19.96
CA GLU A 48 -2.06 -20.99 20.16
C GLU A 48 -1.29 -19.85 19.48
N ASP A 49 0.01 -20.04 19.24
CA ASP A 49 0.90 -19.04 18.62
C ASP A 49 0.89 -19.09 17.08
N LEU A 50 0.47 -20.22 16.49
CA LEU A 50 0.45 -20.40 15.03
C LEU A 50 -0.55 -19.50 14.32
N PRO A 51 -1.80 -19.30 14.80
CA PRO A 51 -2.80 -18.47 14.12
C PRO A 51 -2.29 -17.07 13.82
N VAL A 52 -1.61 -16.43 14.78
CA VAL A 52 -1.04 -15.09 14.58
C VAL A 52 0.09 -15.14 13.55
N GLN A 53 1.00 -16.12 13.64
CA GLN A 53 2.11 -16.24 12.69
C GLN A 53 1.63 -16.54 11.26
N VAL A 54 0.62 -17.39 11.09
CA VAL A 54 0.03 -17.70 9.78
C VAL A 54 -0.68 -16.48 9.23
N TYR A 55 -1.43 -15.77 10.06
CA TYR A 55 -2.13 -14.55 9.66
C TYR A 55 -1.14 -13.45 9.25
N VAL A 56 -0.12 -13.17 10.06
CA VAL A 56 0.94 -12.20 9.74
C VAL A 56 1.69 -12.61 8.47
N ARG A 57 2.01 -13.89 8.30
CA ARG A 57 2.63 -14.39 7.06
C ARG A 57 1.76 -14.13 5.84
N GLU A 58 0.45 -14.39 5.94
CA GLU A 58 -0.46 -14.21 4.82
C GLU A 58 -0.69 -12.74 4.49
N LEU A 59 -0.78 -11.88 5.51
CA LEU A 59 -0.79 -10.43 5.33
C LEU A 59 0.48 -9.94 4.63
N LEU A 60 1.66 -10.35 5.09
CA LEU A 60 2.93 -9.95 4.48
C LEU A 60 3.05 -10.41 3.03
N LYS A 61 2.55 -11.60 2.68
CA LYS A 61 2.50 -12.04 1.28
C LYS A 61 1.62 -11.13 0.43
N MET A 62 0.47 -10.69 0.94
CA MET A 62 -0.41 -9.78 0.19
C MET A 62 0.23 -8.41 -0.04
N GLU A 63 0.89 -7.84 0.97
CA GLU A 63 1.62 -6.57 0.85
C GLU A 63 2.75 -6.69 -0.19
N VAL A 64 3.59 -7.72 -0.10
CA VAL A 64 4.70 -7.95 -1.06
C VAL A 64 4.18 -8.13 -2.48
N ASN A 65 3.13 -8.93 -2.68
CA ASN A 65 2.52 -9.09 -4.00
C ASN A 65 1.94 -7.77 -4.52
N GLY A 66 1.43 -6.91 -3.64
CA GLY A 66 0.99 -5.55 -3.98
C GLY A 66 2.15 -4.67 -4.45
N GLU A 67 3.26 -4.67 -3.73
CA GLU A 67 4.48 -3.93 -4.11
C GLU A 67 5.06 -4.42 -5.46
N GLU A 68 5.10 -5.73 -5.68
CA GLU A 68 5.54 -6.32 -6.96
C GLU A 68 4.63 -5.89 -8.12
N MET A 69 3.31 -5.89 -7.91
CA MET A 69 2.34 -5.41 -8.90
C MET A 69 2.49 -3.92 -9.20
N ILE A 70 2.75 -3.09 -8.18
CA ILE A 70 3.03 -1.67 -8.34
C ILE A 70 4.32 -1.47 -9.13
N SER A 71 5.40 -2.17 -8.77
CA SER A 71 6.69 -2.13 -9.48
C SER A 71 6.54 -2.52 -10.95
N LEU A 72 5.82 -3.61 -11.24
CA LEU A 72 5.55 -4.06 -12.59
C LEU A 72 4.76 -3.01 -13.38
N ALA A 73 3.70 -2.45 -12.81
CA ALA A 73 2.92 -1.39 -13.45
C ALA A 73 3.77 -0.13 -13.68
N LEU A 74 4.56 0.31 -12.69
CA LEU A 74 5.45 1.48 -12.83
C LEU A 74 6.49 1.26 -13.92
N SER A 75 7.05 0.04 -14.03
CA SER A 75 8.00 -0.32 -15.09
C SER A 75 7.35 -0.43 -16.47
N GLY A 76 6.13 -0.98 -16.55
CA GLY A 76 5.38 -1.17 -17.78
C GLY A 76 4.77 0.13 -18.33
N PHE A 77 4.40 1.08 -17.45
CA PHE A 77 3.85 2.38 -17.82
C PHE A 77 4.90 3.52 -17.81
N GLY A 78 6.17 3.25 -17.47
CA GLY A 78 7.27 4.22 -17.55
C GLY A 78 7.22 5.36 -16.52
N CYS A 79 6.50 5.18 -15.41
CA CYS A 79 6.32 6.19 -14.36
C CYS A 79 7.54 6.24 -13.42
N GLN A 80 8.68 6.74 -13.90
CA GLN A 80 9.88 6.99 -13.10
C GLN A 80 9.73 8.31 -12.33
N GLY A 81 8.96 8.31 -11.24
CA GLY A 81 8.87 9.44 -10.33
C GLY A 81 10.20 9.67 -9.64
N LYS A 82 10.95 10.69 -10.05
CA LYS A 82 12.15 11.15 -9.33
C LYS A 82 11.72 11.69 -7.95
N VAL A 83 11.77 10.85 -6.91
CA VAL A 83 11.80 11.34 -5.53
C VAL A 83 13.19 11.94 -5.31
N LYS A 84 13.29 13.25 -5.50
CA LYS A 84 14.47 14.04 -5.16
C LYS A 84 14.45 14.37 -3.68
N THR A 85 14.98 13.50 -2.83
CA THR A 85 15.60 13.95 -1.58
C THR A 85 16.96 14.54 -1.93
N ASP A 86 16.96 15.75 -2.48
CA ASP A 86 18.20 16.48 -2.71
C ASP A 86 18.55 17.25 -1.44
N VAL A 87 19.45 16.65 -0.66
CA VAL A 87 20.44 17.38 0.15
C VAL A 87 21.15 18.38 -0.77
N ALA A 88 21.44 19.55 -0.21
CA ALA A 88 21.84 20.77 -0.90
C ALA A 88 22.82 20.64 -2.09
N ASN A 89 22.56 21.53 -3.06
CA ASN A 89 23.51 22.22 -3.92
C ASN A 89 23.85 21.58 -5.28
N SER A 90 22.99 21.80 -6.27
CA SER A 90 23.43 22.09 -7.64
C SER A 90 22.32 22.79 -8.42
N MET A 91 22.59 24.03 -8.84
CA MET A 91 21.76 24.82 -9.73
C MET A 91 21.34 24.00 -10.94
N ARG A 92 20.04 23.94 -11.27
CA ARG A 92 19.37 24.22 -12.57
C ARG A 92 17.87 23.94 -12.37
N ASN A 93 17.05 24.98 -12.31
CA ASN A 93 15.61 24.84 -12.14
C ASN A 93 14.98 24.41 -13.47
N ASP A 94 14.80 23.10 -13.65
CA ASP A 94 13.89 22.50 -14.64
C ASP A 94 12.41 22.66 -14.20
N ILE A 95 12.02 23.90 -13.87
CA ILE A 95 10.61 24.23 -13.74
C ILE A 95 10.22 24.85 -15.07
N PRO A 96 9.32 24.25 -15.87
CA PRO A 96 8.69 24.94 -16.97
C PRO A 96 7.77 26.01 -16.38
N SER A 97 8.37 27.09 -15.88
CA SER A 97 7.68 28.29 -15.47
C SER A 97 7.25 29.01 -16.74
N ALA A 98 6.02 29.52 -16.79
CA ALA A 98 5.51 30.27 -17.95
C ALA A 98 6.46 31.40 -18.40
N SER A 99 7.32 31.89 -17.49
CA SER A 99 8.44 32.80 -17.77
C SER A 99 9.34 32.36 -18.93
N ALA A 100 9.67 31.07 -19.05
CA ALA A 100 10.55 30.56 -20.11
C ALA A 100 9.91 30.66 -21.51
N ILE A 101 8.58 30.50 -21.60
CA ILE A 101 7.83 30.66 -22.87
C ILE A 101 7.75 32.14 -23.25
N ILE A 102 7.60 33.03 -22.27
CA ILE A 102 7.58 34.48 -22.48
C ILE A 102 8.96 34.96 -22.99
N SER A 103 10.07 34.47 -22.42
CA SER A 103 11.42 34.79 -22.89
C SER A 103 11.71 34.24 -24.28
N ALA A 104 11.21 33.05 -24.63
CA ALA A 104 11.36 32.48 -25.98
C ALA A 104 10.56 33.23 -27.07
N THR A 105 9.56 34.03 -26.69
CA THR A 105 8.70 34.79 -27.61
C THR A 105 9.02 36.30 -27.63
N GLN A 106 10.02 36.73 -26.86
CA GLN A 106 10.33 38.14 -26.59
C GLN A 106 10.66 38.96 -27.85
N GLU A 107 11.05 38.32 -28.96
CA GLU A 107 11.30 38.97 -30.25
C GLU A 107 10.02 39.25 -31.08
N ARG A 108 8.84 38.74 -30.69
CA ARG A 108 7.59 38.90 -31.46
C ARG A 108 6.43 39.54 -30.71
N ILE A 109 6.61 39.92 -29.45
CA ILE A 109 5.54 40.56 -28.67
C ILE A 109 5.52 42.07 -28.96
N LYS A 110 4.42 42.55 -29.54
CA LYS A 110 4.17 44.00 -29.70
C LYS A 110 3.68 44.59 -28.39
N CYS A 111 4.28 45.69 -27.98
CA CYS A 111 3.88 46.47 -26.82
C CYS A 111 2.46 47.03 -27.01
N VAL A 112 1.59 46.85 -26.01
CA VAL A 112 0.21 47.35 -26.06
C VAL A 112 0.11 48.88 -26.08
N PHE A 113 1.12 49.57 -25.54
CA PHE A 113 1.13 51.03 -25.41
C PHE A 113 1.73 51.76 -26.61
N CYS A 114 2.56 51.10 -27.43
CA CYS A 114 3.24 51.75 -28.55
C CYS A 114 3.39 50.91 -29.83
N SER A 115 2.88 49.68 -29.83
CA SER A 115 2.92 48.72 -30.96
C SER A 115 4.33 48.32 -31.46
N ASN A 116 5.40 48.75 -30.79
CA ASN A 116 6.78 48.34 -31.06
C ASN A 116 7.12 47.01 -30.37
N PHE A 117 8.17 46.32 -30.83
CA PHE A 117 8.56 45.01 -30.30
C PHE A 117 9.43 45.14 -29.05
N HIS A 118 8.79 45.09 -27.88
CA HIS A 118 9.45 44.99 -26.58
C HIS A 118 8.42 44.62 -25.50
N PRO A 119 8.84 44.13 -24.31
CA PRO A 119 7.93 43.92 -23.18
C PRO A 119 7.26 45.22 -22.77
N SER A 120 5.94 45.19 -22.56
CA SER A 120 5.18 46.38 -22.16
C SER A 120 5.67 47.01 -20.84
N GLN A 121 6.37 46.25 -20.00
CA GLN A 121 6.99 46.73 -18.75
C GLN A 121 8.11 47.74 -18.98
N ASP A 122 8.81 47.65 -20.11
CA ASP A 122 9.92 48.54 -20.47
C ASP A 122 9.46 49.72 -21.33
N CYS A 123 8.14 49.90 -21.49
CA CYS A 123 7.61 50.98 -22.33
C CYS A 123 7.71 52.34 -21.63
N GLY A 124 8.56 53.24 -22.13
CA GLY A 124 8.58 54.63 -21.68
C GLY A 124 7.22 55.35 -21.82
N LYS A 125 6.38 54.95 -22.79
CA LYS A 125 4.99 55.46 -22.90
C LYS A 125 4.09 54.96 -21.78
N ALA A 126 4.27 53.73 -21.29
CA ALA A 126 3.46 53.22 -20.19
C ALA A 126 3.75 53.97 -18.88
N THR A 127 5.00 54.38 -18.68
CA THR A 127 5.44 55.11 -17.48
C THR A 127 4.91 56.54 -17.42
N THR A 128 4.54 57.14 -18.55
CA THR A 128 4.05 58.52 -18.63
C THR A 128 2.52 58.64 -18.61
N MET A 129 1.78 57.53 -18.67
CA MET A 129 0.31 57.55 -18.63
C MET A 129 -0.18 57.49 -17.18
N THR A 130 -0.28 58.64 -16.51
CA THR A 130 -1.01 58.75 -15.23
C THR A 130 -2.50 58.44 -15.48
N ARG A 131 -3.09 57.55 -14.66
CA ARG A 131 -4.53 57.23 -14.68
C ARG A 131 -5.36 58.52 -14.55
N GLU A 132 -6.08 58.89 -15.59
CA GLU A 132 -7.34 59.61 -15.43
C GLU A 132 -8.43 58.54 -15.27
N GLU A 133 -9.30 58.73 -14.28
CA GLU A 133 -10.30 57.77 -13.78
C GLU A 133 -11.39 57.45 -14.81
#